data_AF-A0A3C1P9B4-F1
#
_entry.id   AF-A0A3C1P9B4-F1
#
_cell.length_a   1.000
_cell.length_b   1.000
_cell.length_c   1.000
_cell.angle_alpha   90.00
_cell.angle_beta   90.00
_cell.angle_gamma   90.00
#
_symmetry.space_group_name_H-M   'P 1'
#
loop_
_entity.id
_entity.type
_entity.pdbx_description
1 polymer ?
#
loop_
_entity_poly.entity_id
_entity_poly.type
_entity_poly.pdbx_seq_one_letter_code
_entity_poly.pdbx_strand_id
1 'polypeptide(L)' 'MAEGLEIMSMGLDVRDLPNYSLIEVAKYLQLPTGTLRSWVYGRYYPTRQGKQYFAPLIELASKKQLSFN' A
#
# COMPACT_ATOMS: atom_id res chain seq x y z
N MET A 1 25.13 -11.88 -14.21
CA MET A 1 23.64 -11.76 -14.25
C MET A 1 23.14 -10.65 -13.31
N ALA A 2 23.80 -9.49 -13.28
CA ALA A 2 23.40 -8.34 -12.45
C ALA A 2 23.20 -7.04 -13.27
N GLU A 3 23.34 -7.09 -14.60
CA GLU A 3 23.29 -5.91 -15.46
C GLU A 3 21.87 -5.50 -15.90
N GLY A 4 20.83 -6.28 -15.59
CA GLY A 4 19.46 -5.97 -16.03
C GLY A 4 18.68 -5.02 -15.12
N LEU A 5 19.02 -4.96 -13.83
CA LEU A 5 18.27 -4.18 -12.83
C LEU A 5 18.74 -2.72 -12.74
N GLU A 6 20.01 -2.48 -13.09
CA GLU A 6 20.66 -1.17 -12.95
C GLU A 6 20.19 -0.17 -14.03
N ILE A 7 19.74 -0.68 -15.19
CA ILE A 7 19.36 0.14 -16.35
C ILE A 7 17.90 0.62 -16.29
N MET A 8 17.02 -0.05 -15.54
CA MET A 8 15.64 0.43 -15.30
C MET A 8 15.56 1.56 -14.24
N SER A 9 16.65 1.78 -13.50
CA SER A 9 16.76 2.69 -12.34
C SER A 9 17.20 4.12 -12.71
N MET A 10 17.74 4.35 -13.92
CA MET A 10 18.18 5.69 -14.37
C MET A 10 16.98 6.59 -14.71
N GLY A 11 16.17 6.92 -13.72
CA GLY A 11 15.05 7.87 -13.79
C GLY A 11 13.87 7.58 -12.85
N LEU A 12 13.77 6.37 -12.27
CA LEU A 12 12.70 5.99 -11.35
C LEU A 12 13.24 5.90 -9.92
N ASP A 13 12.61 6.57 -8.96
CA ASP A 13 12.92 6.33 -7.55
C ASP A 13 12.51 4.89 -7.21
N VAL A 14 13.45 4.11 -6.68
CA VAL A 14 13.24 2.71 -6.28
C VAL A 14 12.07 2.59 -5.29
N ARG A 15 11.75 3.67 -4.56
CA ARG A 15 10.62 3.74 -3.62
C ARG A 15 9.25 3.78 -4.31
N ASP A 16 9.17 4.23 -5.56
CA ASP A 16 7.95 4.21 -6.39
C ASP A 16 7.63 2.82 -6.93
N LEU A 17 8.58 1.88 -6.86
CA LEU A 17 8.38 0.55 -7.39
C LEU A 17 7.37 -0.23 -6.52
N PRO A 18 6.42 -0.96 -7.14
CA PRO A 18 5.43 -1.76 -6.44
C PRO A 18 6.07 -3.04 -5.85
N ASN A 19 6.84 -2.89 -4.78
CA ASN A 19 7.67 -3.97 -4.23
C ASN A 19 7.10 -4.59 -2.97
N TYR A 20 6.15 -3.92 -2.29
CA TYR A 20 5.72 -4.33 -0.96
C TYR A 20 4.28 -4.81 -0.95
N SER A 21 4.06 -5.99 -0.37
CA SER A 21 2.73 -6.45 -0.01
C SER A 21 2.15 -5.64 1.15
N LEU A 22 0.83 -5.69 1.30
CA LEU A 22 0.14 -5.04 2.41
C LEU A 22 0.64 -5.53 3.78
N ILE A 23 1.04 -6.80 3.90
CA ILE A 23 1.54 -7.36 5.16
C ILE A 23 2.93 -6.78 5.50
N GLU A 24 3.80 -6.65 4.50
CA GLU A 24 5.14 -6.08 4.69
C GLU A 24 5.07 -4.62 5.10
N VAL A 25 4.26 -3.82 4.40
CA VAL A 25 4.06 -2.40 4.76
C VAL A 25 3.45 -2.27 6.15
N ALA A 26 2.46 -3.10 6.52
CA ALA A 26 1.90 -3.09 7.87
C ALA A 26 2.95 -3.38 8.94
N LYS A 27 3.85 -4.33 8.68
CA LYS A 27 4.98 -4.66 9.56
C LYS A 27 5.96 -3.50 9.69
N TYR A 28 6.33 -2.85 8.58
CA TYR A 28 7.27 -1.72 8.58
C TYR A 28 6.71 -0.50 9.30
N LEU A 29 5.42 -0.19 9.09
CA LEU A 29 4.73 0.92 9.74
C LEU A 29 4.27 0.60 11.18
N GLN A 30 4.44 -0.65 11.63
CA GLN A 30 3.99 -1.13 12.94
C GLN A 30 2.48 -0.91 13.15
N LEU A 31 1.69 -1.12 12.11
CA LEU A 31 0.23 -0.99 12.10
C LEU A 31 -0.44 -2.36 12.02
N PRO A 32 -1.65 -2.53 12.58
CA PRO A 32 -2.46 -3.71 12.28
C PRO A 32 -2.75 -3.81 10.78
N THR A 33 -2.61 -5.00 10.20
CA THR A 33 -2.89 -5.27 8.78
C THR A 33 -4.32 -4.85 8.39
N GLY A 34 -5.30 -4.99 9.30
CA GLY A 34 -6.68 -4.57 9.09
C GLY A 34 -6.85 -3.05 8.92
N THR A 35 -6.03 -2.26 9.62
CA THR A 35 -6.01 -0.80 9.49
C THR A 35 -5.49 -0.41 8.12
N LEU A 36 -4.31 -0.92 7.73
CA LEU A 36 -3.73 -0.62 6.41
C LEU A 36 -4.65 -1.11 5.28
N ARG A 37 -5.31 -2.26 5.45
CA ARG A 37 -6.30 -2.75 4.48
C ARG A 37 -7.49 -1.79 4.32
N SER A 38 -7.94 -1.18 5.41
CA SER A 38 -9.00 -0.17 5.36
C SER A 38 -8.53 1.10 4.66
N TRP A 39 -7.25 1.45 4.74
CA TRP A 39 -6.68 2.57 4.01
C TRP A 39 -6.56 2.31 2.50
N VAL A 40 -6.32 1.06 2.09
CA VAL A 40 -6.17 0.69 0.67
C VAL A 40 -7.52 0.44 -0.01
N TYR A 41 -8.45 -0.27 0.65
CA TYR A 41 -9.70 -0.72 0.01
C TYR A 41 -10.95 -0.02 0.55
N GLY A 42 -10.77 0.86 1.52
CA GLY A 42 -11.88 1.36 2.32
C GLY A 42 -12.44 0.28 3.25
N ARG A 43 -13.34 0.69 4.13
CA ARG A 43 -14.03 -0.24 5.02
C ARG A 43 -15.36 0.34 5.48
N TYR A 44 -16.39 -0.51 5.48
CA TYR A 44 -17.59 -0.19 6.21
C TYR A 44 -17.45 -0.53 7.70
N TYR A 45 -17.93 0.35 8.57
CA TYR A 45 -17.90 0.15 10.01
C TYR A 45 -19.21 0.63 10.67
N PRO A 46 -19.62 0.00 11.78
CA PRO A 46 -20.81 0.42 12.51
C PRO A 46 -20.54 1.69 13.33
N THR A 47 -21.56 2.52 13.44
CA THR A 47 -21.60 3.70 14.32
C THR A 47 -22.94 3.77 15.03
N ARG A 48 -23.07 4.68 16.01
CA ARG A 48 -24.35 4.95 16.69
C ARG A 48 -25.47 5.38 15.72
N GLN A 49 -25.11 5.95 14.58
CA GLN A 49 -26.05 6.43 13.55
C GLN A 49 -26.22 5.43 12.39
N GLY A 50 -25.66 4.22 12.51
CA GLY A 50 -25.69 3.20 11.48
C GLY A 50 -24.34 2.95 10.83
N LYS A 51 -24.35 2.30 9.66
CA LYS A 51 -23.14 1.89 8.94
C LYS A 51 -22.53 3.10 8.21
N GLN A 52 -21.25 3.39 8.48
CA GLN A 52 -20.49 4.41 7.77
C GLN A 52 -19.43 3.78 6.88
N TYR A 53 -19.01 4.51 5.84
CA TYR A 53 -17.95 4.10 4.93
C TYR A 53 -16.70 4.94 5.17
N PHE A 54 -15.59 4.26 5.43
CA PHE A 54 -14.26 4.84 5.40
C PHE A 54 -13.73 4.74 3.97
N ALA A 55 -13.53 5.88 3.32
CA ALA A 55 -12.98 5.94 1.97
C ALA A 55 -11.49 5.54 1.96
N PRO A 56 -10.99 4.89 0.90
CA PRO A 56 -9.56 4.63 0.74
C PRO A 56 -8.74 5.92 0.84
N LEU A 57 -7.58 5.84 1.50
CA LEU A 57 -6.60 6.91 1.62
C LEU A 57 -5.34 6.67 0.79
N ILE A 58 -5.09 5.43 0.38
CA ILE A 58 -3.88 5.01 -0.31
C ILE A 58 -4.26 4.33 -1.62
N GLU A 59 -3.69 4.82 -2.72
CA GLU A 59 -3.77 4.15 -4.01
C GLU A 59 -2.69 3.08 -4.14
N LEU A 60 -3.00 1.98 -4.82
CA LEU A 60 -2.02 0.93 -5.07
C LEU A 60 -1.16 1.29 -6.28
N ALA A 61 0.16 1.14 -6.14
CA ALA A 61 1.11 1.29 -7.25
C ALA A 61 0.96 0.18 -8.31
N SER A 62 0.43 -0.99 -7.94
CA SER A 62 0.07 -2.07 -8.87
C SER A 62 -1.12 -2.89 -8.35
N LYS A 63 -1.55 -3.95 -9.04
CA LYS A 63 -2.75 -4.76 -8.67
C LYS A 63 -2.84 -5.14 -7.18
N LYS A 64 -1.72 -5.36 -6.49
CA LYS A 64 -1.70 -5.81 -5.07
C LYS A 64 -0.53 -5.27 -4.25
N GLN A 65 0.25 -4.32 -4.78
CA GLN A 65 1.49 -3.87 -4.16
C GLN A 65 1.48 -2.38 -3.91
N LEU A 66 2.18 -1.99 -2.85
CA LEU A 66 2.40 -0.62 -2.40
C LEU A 66 3.83 -0.19 -2.71
N SER A 67 3.98 1.12 -2.88
CA SER A 67 5.23 1.90 -2.92
C SER A 67 5.32 2.79 -1.67
N PHE A 68 6.47 3.39 -1.40
CA PHE A 68 6.69 4.32 -0.27
C PHE A 68 6.86 5.79 -0.69
N ASN A 69 6.71 6.08 -1.97
CA ASN A 69 6.60 7.43 -2.52
C ASN A 69 5.17 7.70 -2.98
#